data_AF-A0A936SYD6-F1
#
_entry.id   AF-A0A936SYD6-F1
#
_cell.length_a   1.000
_cell.length_b   1.000
_cell.length_c   1.000
_cell.angle_alpha   90.00
_cell.angle_beta   90.00
_cell.angle_gamma   90.00
#
_symmetry.space_group_name_H-M   'P 1'
#
loop_
_entity.id
_entity.type
_entity.pdbx_description
1 polymer ?
#
loop_
_entity_poly.entity_id
_entity_poly.type
_entity_poly.pdbx_seq_one_letter_code
_entity_poly.pdbx_strand_id
1 'polypeptide(L)'
;MSKVAIEEFAELLVCHVRDVSIQQCDMTLGPNYRGPDGQRWRAAAAAAGGQVPASMVIPDCVDTTIFEALRETDDQEILHLSFTTNHGEIMDLLVEGGGELGGWYIGTGEWRPMYSKERFIDDFADIPTEWGIATPELAPILEELPMPRRAIEELGQLLVRHVRDVAIQSCDLQLLPHSQTPLAKRWRRAAVPFHGKVPPQVLIPDCVDETIFAFLRAIDQGILRLSFTAESGETVDLVKEGRGELGARYMASSGWRAKYSKERFVDDFAELSSA
;
A
#
# COMPACT_ATOMS: atom_id res chain seq x y z
N MET A 1 16.12 23.36 -4.41
CA MET A 1 15.67 23.08 -3.03
C MET A 1 15.02 21.71 -2.91
N SER A 2 14.54 21.09 -3.99
CA SER A 2 13.73 19.88 -3.92
C SER A 2 14.41 18.56 -3.54
N LYS A 3 15.69 18.38 -3.84
CA LYS A 3 16.33 17.07 -3.59
C LYS A 3 16.34 16.70 -2.10
N VAL A 4 16.51 17.64 -1.18
CA VAL A 4 16.53 17.29 0.26
C VAL A 4 15.13 16.92 0.75
N ALA A 5 14.10 17.66 0.33
CA ALA A 5 12.72 17.42 0.72
C ALA A 5 12.18 16.08 0.19
N ILE A 6 12.50 15.72 -1.05
CA ILE A 6 12.05 14.45 -1.62
C ILE A 6 12.77 13.25 -0.99
N GLU A 7 14.06 13.39 -0.65
CA GLU A 7 14.81 12.33 0.03
C GLU A 7 14.29 12.16 1.47
N GLU A 8 13.90 13.24 2.15
CA GLU A 8 13.22 13.17 3.45
C GLU A 8 11.88 12.42 3.33
N PHE A 9 11.05 12.74 2.33
CA PHE A 9 9.82 12.01 2.07
C PHE A 9 10.07 10.52 1.82
N ALA A 10 11.06 10.20 0.98
CA ALA A 10 11.45 8.84 0.65
C ALA A 10 11.90 8.04 1.88
N GLU A 11 12.78 8.61 2.70
CA GLU A 11 13.25 7.98 3.93
C GLU A 11 12.07 7.66 4.86
N LEU A 12 11.15 8.60 5.04
CA LEU A 12 9.99 8.42 5.91
C LEU A 12 9.03 7.37 5.36
N LEU A 13 8.75 7.39 4.06
CA LEU A 13 7.91 6.40 3.39
C LEU A 13 8.50 4.99 3.56
N VAL A 14 9.79 4.81 3.28
CA VAL A 14 10.43 3.50 3.40
C VAL A 14 10.50 3.04 4.86
N CYS A 15 11.01 3.88 5.76
CA CYS A 15 11.24 3.48 7.15
C CYS A 15 9.95 3.28 7.95
N HIS A 16 8.92 4.11 7.71
CA HIS A 16 7.71 4.13 8.55
C HIS A 16 6.48 3.51 7.91
N VAL A 17 6.50 3.29 6.59
CA VAL A 17 5.43 2.58 5.88
C VAL A 17 5.93 1.22 5.46
N ARG A 18 6.91 1.14 4.55
CA ARG A 18 7.38 -0.14 4.00
C ARG A 18 7.87 -1.09 5.09
N ASP A 19 8.88 -0.68 5.84
CA ASP A 19 9.57 -1.56 6.79
C ASP A 19 8.62 -1.98 7.93
N VAL A 20 7.83 -1.03 8.42
CA VAL A 20 6.82 -1.29 9.45
C VAL A 20 5.77 -2.29 8.95
N SER A 21 5.30 -2.19 7.70
CA SER A 21 4.31 -3.11 7.14
C SER A 21 4.84 -4.54 7.05
N ILE A 22 6.10 -4.69 6.62
CA ILE A 22 6.77 -6.00 6.57
C ILE A 22 6.89 -6.59 7.98
N GLN A 23 7.32 -5.79 8.96
CA GLN A 23 7.46 -6.21 10.35
C GLN A 23 6.12 -6.64 10.97
N GLN A 24 5.05 -5.90 10.72
CA GLN A 24 3.72 -6.24 11.22
C GLN A 24 3.22 -7.55 10.60
N CYS A 25 3.35 -7.72 9.28
CA CYS A 25 3.02 -8.98 8.62
C CYS A 25 3.84 -10.16 9.19
N ASP A 26 5.14 -9.98 9.42
CA ASP A 26 5.98 -11.04 10.02
C ASP A 26 5.58 -11.36 11.46
N MET A 27 5.21 -10.35 12.25
CA MET A 27 4.67 -10.56 13.60
C MET A 27 3.37 -11.35 13.58
N THR A 28 2.48 -11.09 12.62
CA THR A 28 1.22 -11.84 12.43
C THR A 28 1.48 -13.33 12.15
N LEU A 29 2.54 -13.65 11.40
CA LEU A 29 2.99 -15.04 11.17
C LEU A 29 3.64 -15.68 12.40
N GLY A 30 4.06 -14.88 13.38
CA GLY A 30 4.72 -15.34 14.58
C GLY A 30 3.90 -16.39 15.32
N PRO A 31 4.52 -17.46 15.85
CA PRO A 31 3.81 -18.55 16.52
C PRO A 31 3.05 -18.09 17.77
N ASN A 32 3.45 -16.94 18.35
CA ASN A 32 2.85 -16.38 19.55
C ASN A 32 1.71 -15.40 19.26
N TYR A 33 1.53 -14.95 18.01
CA TYR A 33 0.49 -14.00 17.67
C TYR A 33 -0.87 -14.69 17.58
N ARG A 34 -1.85 -14.21 18.36
CA ARG A 34 -3.16 -14.87 18.54
C ARG A 34 -4.32 -14.14 17.86
N GLY A 35 -4.06 -13.09 17.08
CA GLY A 35 -5.09 -12.36 16.35
C GLY A 35 -5.81 -13.23 15.31
N PRO A 36 -7.05 -12.87 14.91
CA PRO A 36 -7.85 -13.63 13.94
C PRO A 36 -7.14 -13.83 12.60
N ASP A 37 -6.49 -12.80 12.09
CA ASP A 37 -5.64 -12.77 10.91
C ASP A 37 -4.51 -13.82 10.98
N GLY A 38 -3.75 -13.85 12.07
CA GLY A 38 -2.67 -14.83 12.23
C GLY A 38 -3.18 -16.27 12.37
N GLN A 39 -4.33 -16.47 13.01
CA GLN A 39 -4.98 -17.79 13.05
C GLN A 39 -5.43 -18.22 11.65
N ARG A 40 -6.06 -17.32 10.89
CA ARG A 40 -6.48 -17.55 9.50
C ARG A 40 -5.30 -17.88 8.61
N TRP A 41 -4.20 -17.13 8.70
CA TRP A 41 -2.99 -17.41 7.93
C TRP A 41 -2.44 -18.80 8.23
N ARG A 42 -2.31 -19.17 9.51
CA ARG A 42 -1.84 -20.51 9.90
C ARG A 42 -2.79 -21.62 9.47
N ALA A 43 -4.10 -21.41 9.57
CA ALA A 43 -5.11 -22.37 9.10
C ALA A 43 -5.00 -22.57 7.58
N ALA A 44 -4.88 -21.48 6.83
CA ALA A 44 -4.69 -21.53 5.38
C ALA A 44 -3.35 -22.21 5.02
N ALA A 45 -2.28 -21.95 5.77
CA ALA A 45 -1.00 -22.65 5.61
C ALA A 45 -1.10 -24.15 5.84
N ALA A 46 -1.87 -24.58 6.84
CA ALA A 46 -2.10 -25.98 7.14
C ALA A 46 -2.94 -26.67 6.06
N ALA A 47 -3.94 -25.98 5.50
CA ALA A 47 -4.86 -26.54 4.50
C ALA A 47 -4.23 -26.68 3.10
N ALA A 48 -3.27 -25.83 2.73
CA ALA A 48 -2.85 -25.66 1.34
C ALA A 48 -1.85 -26.69 0.78
N GLY A 49 -1.27 -27.59 1.60
CA GLY A 49 -0.36 -28.65 1.11
C GLY A 49 0.97 -28.21 0.46
N GLY A 50 1.17 -26.92 0.16
CA GLY A 50 2.44 -26.29 -0.28
C GLY A 50 2.31 -25.24 -1.40
N GLN A 51 2.75 -23.98 -1.16
CA GLN A 51 3.12 -22.91 -2.13
C GLN A 51 3.97 -21.79 -1.41
N VAL A 52 4.33 -20.72 -2.15
CA VAL A 52 5.35 -19.64 -1.93
C VAL A 52 5.61 -19.22 -0.47
N PRO A 53 6.89 -19.06 -0.04
CA PRO A 53 7.21 -18.53 1.29
C PRO A 53 6.63 -17.13 1.54
N ALA A 54 5.97 -16.93 2.68
CA ALA A 54 5.48 -15.60 3.08
C ALA A 54 6.60 -14.55 3.17
N SER A 55 7.81 -14.97 3.54
CA SER A 55 9.02 -14.13 3.49
C SER A 55 9.33 -13.56 2.11
N MET A 56 8.77 -14.13 1.05
CA MET A 56 8.87 -13.65 -0.33
C MET A 56 7.62 -12.87 -0.75
N VAL A 57 6.42 -13.35 -0.41
CA VAL A 57 5.17 -12.69 -0.80
C VAL A 57 4.98 -11.35 -0.07
N ILE A 58 5.29 -11.28 1.22
CA ILE A 58 5.07 -10.08 2.05
C ILE A 58 5.78 -8.85 1.46
N PRO A 59 7.11 -8.84 1.26
CA PRO A 59 7.78 -7.66 0.71
C PRO A 59 7.26 -7.26 -0.66
N ASP A 60 6.95 -8.25 -1.51
CA ASP A 60 6.46 -7.99 -2.86
C ASP A 60 5.07 -7.35 -2.87
N CYS A 61 4.16 -7.75 -1.97
CA CYS A 61 2.85 -7.11 -1.82
C CYS A 61 2.96 -5.69 -1.23
N VAL A 62 3.81 -5.50 -0.23
CA VAL A 62 4.09 -4.18 0.36
C VAL A 62 4.66 -3.24 -0.70
N ASP A 63 5.68 -3.70 -1.44
CA ASP A 63 6.34 -2.94 -2.49
C ASP A 63 5.38 -2.59 -3.63
N THR A 64 4.52 -3.53 -4.04
CA THR A 64 3.48 -3.28 -5.04
C THR A 64 2.52 -2.20 -4.56
N THR A 65 2.08 -2.25 -3.31
CA THR A 65 1.13 -1.25 -2.76
C THR A 65 1.73 0.15 -2.72
N ILE A 66 2.98 0.27 -2.28
CA ILE A 66 3.69 1.57 -2.28
C ILE A 66 3.91 2.07 -3.70
N PHE A 67 4.29 1.19 -4.62
CA PHE A 67 4.46 1.55 -6.02
C PHE A 67 3.17 2.08 -6.62
N GLU A 68 2.02 1.42 -6.41
CA GLU A 68 0.74 1.93 -6.89
C GLU A 68 0.39 3.28 -6.24
N ALA A 69 0.62 3.47 -4.94
CA ALA A 69 0.37 4.76 -4.29
C ALA A 69 1.20 5.90 -4.89
N LEU A 70 2.48 5.65 -5.17
CA LEU A 70 3.37 6.62 -5.81
C LEU A 70 2.98 6.88 -7.26
N ARG A 71 2.63 5.83 -8.01
CA ARG A 71 2.14 5.96 -9.40
C ARG A 71 0.89 6.82 -9.48
N GLU A 72 -0.07 6.62 -8.57
CA GLU A 72 -1.29 7.42 -8.53
C GLU A 72 -1.03 8.85 -8.03
N THR A 73 0.03 9.06 -7.25
CA THR A 73 0.50 10.40 -6.86
C THR A 73 1.14 11.15 -8.02
N ASP A 74 1.79 10.42 -8.93
CA ASP A 74 2.33 10.93 -10.18
C ASP A 74 1.26 11.14 -11.27
N ASP A 75 0.04 10.63 -11.06
CA ASP A 75 -1.07 10.85 -11.98
C ASP A 75 -1.76 12.19 -11.68
N GLN A 76 -1.75 13.08 -12.67
CA GLN A 76 -2.32 14.43 -12.58
C GLN A 76 -3.83 14.44 -12.35
N GLU A 77 -4.51 13.31 -12.39
CA GLU A 77 -5.97 13.25 -12.26
C GLU A 77 -6.46 12.47 -11.02
N ILE A 78 -5.57 11.82 -10.26
CA ILE A 78 -6.01 10.84 -9.25
C ILE A 78 -5.63 11.22 -7.82
N LEU A 79 -4.35 11.15 -7.40
CA LEU A 79 -3.99 11.29 -5.98
C LEU A 79 -3.06 12.49 -5.73
N HIS A 80 -3.62 13.70 -5.63
CA HIS A 80 -2.80 14.92 -5.47
C HIS A 80 -2.32 15.10 -4.03
N LEU A 81 -1.08 14.69 -3.77
CA LEU A 81 -0.45 14.81 -2.45
C LEU A 81 0.66 15.84 -2.44
N SER A 82 0.71 16.62 -1.35
CA SER A 82 1.83 17.49 -1.03
C SER A 82 2.45 17.08 0.31
N PHE A 83 3.76 17.11 0.42
CA PHE A 83 4.51 16.78 1.62
C PHE A 83 5.05 18.03 2.31
N THR A 84 4.89 18.13 3.63
CA THR A 84 5.48 19.19 4.44
C THR A 84 6.70 18.66 5.21
N THR A 85 7.88 19.22 4.90
CA THR A 85 9.15 18.82 5.54
C THR A 85 9.21 19.17 7.03
N ASN A 86 10.21 18.65 7.72
CA ASN A 86 10.57 19.06 9.09
C ASN A 86 10.81 20.56 9.26
N HIS A 87 11.16 21.26 8.18
CA HIS A 87 11.39 22.70 8.18
C HIS A 87 10.17 23.52 7.76
N GLY A 88 9.03 22.87 7.47
CA GLY A 88 7.79 23.52 7.06
C GLY A 88 7.74 23.89 5.57
N GLU A 89 8.68 23.40 4.76
CA GLU A 89 8.62 23.52 3.30
C GLU A 89 7.54 22.58 2.77
N ILE A 90 6.65 23.09 1.92
CA ILE A 90 5.59 22.32 1.28
C ILE A 90 6.07 21.98 -0.14
N MET A 91 6.08 20.69 -0.44
CA MET A 91 6.54 20.11 -1.68
C MET A 91 5.38 19.41 -2.38
N ASP A 92 5.04 19.81 -3.60
CA ASP A 92 4.10 19.09 -4.44
C ASP A 92 4.79 17.83 -4.99
N LEU A 93 4.29 16.65 -4.64
CA LEU A 93 4.93 15.39 -4.98
C LEU A 93 4.89 15.10 -6.48
N LEU A 94 3.85 15.55 -7.20
CA LEU A 94 3.76 15.41 -8.64
C LEU A 94 4.84 16.24 -9.35
N VAL A 95 4.97 17.51 -8.93
CA VAL A 95 5.92 18.45 -9.55
C VAL A 95 7.35 18.02 -9.27
N GLU A 96 7.64 17.61 -8.03
CA GLU A 96 9.00 17.36 -7.58
C GLU A 96 9.45 15.91 -7.83
N GLY A 97 8.50 14.98 -7.92
CA GLY A 97 8.72 13.62 -8.41
C GLY A 97 8.91 13.55 -9.93
N GLY A 98 8.47 14.57 -10.67
CA GLY A 98 8.60 14.62 -12.12
C GLY A 98 7.83 13.51 -12.84
N GLY A 99 6.81 12.92 -12.19
CA GLY A 99 6.06 11.78 -12.71
C GLY A 99 6.78 10.42 -12.56
N GLU A 100 7.84 10.34 -11.75
CA GLU A 100 8.73 9.18 -11.65
C GLU A 100 8.95 8.70 -10.21
N LEU A 101 8.08 9.06 -9.25
CA LEU A 101 8.19 8.61 -7.86
C LEU A 101 8.20 7.08 -7.77
N GLY A 102 7.33 6.42 -8.53
CA GLY A 102 7.32 4.96 -8.65
C GLY A 102 8.67 4.42 -9.13
N GLY A 103 9.25 5.04 -10.17
CA GLY A 103 10.56 4.71 -10.71
C GLY A 103 11.70 4.97 -9.72
N TRP A 104 11.61 6.02 -8.90
CA TRP A 104 12.58 6.32 -7.84
C TRP A 104 12.54 5.29 -6.71
N TYR A 105 11.34 4.77 -6.43
CA TYR A 105 11.14 3.75 -5.42
C TYR A 105 11.67 2.36 -5.81
N ILE A 106 11.24 1.82 -6.96
CA ILE A 106 11.60 0.45 -7.38
C ILE A 106 12.82 0.37 -8.31
N GLY A 107 13.14 1.46 -9.01
CA GLY A 107 14.12 1.52 -10.09
C GLY A 107 15.37 2.34 -9.74
N THR A 108 15.69 3.32 -10.58
CA THR A 108 16.99 4.02 -10.61
C THR A 108 17.21 5.00 -9.44
N GLY A 109 16.16 5.38 -8.71
CA GLY A 109 16.27 6.30 -7.57
C GLY A 109 16.73 5.64 -6.28
N GLU A 110 16.76 4.31 -6.22
CA GLU A 110 17.32 3.54 -5.11
C GLU A 110 16.72 3.82 -3.72
N TRP A 111 15.51 4.40 -3.60
CA TRP A 111 14.95 4.70 -2.26
C TRP A 111 14.81 3.47 -1.39
N ARG A 112 14.28 2.39 -1.97
CA ARG A 112 14.13 1.11 -1.28
C ARG A 112 15.49 0.56 -0.81
N PRO A 113 16.52 0.36 -1.67
CA PRO A 113 17.83 -0.12 -1.20
C PRO A 113 18.58 0.87 -0.29
N MET A 114 18.33 2.18 -0.41
CA MET A 114 19.01 3.21 0.37
C MET A 114 18.50 3.30 1.80
N TYR A 115 17.18 3.28 1.98
CA TYR A 115 16.55 3.57 3.27
C TYR A 115 16.05 2.32 4.00
N SER A 116 15.72 1.25 3.28
CA SER A 116 15.11 0.08 3.91
C SER A 116 16.11 -0.70 4.78
N LYS A 117 15.65 -1.10 5.95
CA LYS A 117 16.33 -2.04 6.86
C LYS A 117 15.74 -3.44 6.78
N GLU A 118 14.63 -3.58 6.06
CA GLU A 118 13.96 -4.84 5.81
C GLU A 118 14.48 -5.53 4.55
N ARG A 119 14.15 -6.81 4.44
CA ARG A 119 14.43 -7.58 3.24
C ARG A 119 13.72 -6.95 2.02
N PHE A 120 14.42 -6.96 0.90
CA PHE A 120 13.85 -6.66 -0.41
C PHE A 120 14.54 -7.54 -1.46
N ILE A 121 13.93 -7.62 -2.64
CA ILE A 121 14.48 -8.34 -3.77
C ILE A 121 14.62 -7.35 -4.91
N ASP A 122 15.86 -7.16 -5.36
CA ASP A 122 16.16 -6.35 -6.53
C ASP A 122 15.95 -7.18 -7.79
N ASP A 123 14.78 -7.03 -8.39
CA ASP A 123 14.42 -7.66 -9.66
C ASP A 123 14.84 -6.84 -10.89
N PHE A 124 15.26 -5.59 -10.68
CA PHE A 124 15.49 -4.62 -11.74
C PHE A 124 16.96 -4.45 -12.10
N ALA A 125 17.87 -5.13 -11.40
CA ALA A 125 19.29 -5.19 -11.74
C ALA A 125 19.55 -5.57 -13.23
N ASP A 126 18.61 -6.26 -13.89
CA ASP A 126 18.81 -6.83 -15.24
C ASP A 126 17.73 -6.46 -16.30
N ILE A 127 16.84 -5.48 -16.08
CA ILE A 127 15.64 -5.28 -16.96
C ILE A 127 15.54 -3.87 -17.58
N PRO A 128 15.36 -3.76 -18.92
CA PRO A 128 15.00 -2.51 -19.59
C PRO A 128 13.54 -2.07 -19.34
N THR A 129 13.33 -0.78 -19.12
CA THR A 129 12.09 -0.15 -18.67
C THR A 129 11.09 0.11 -19.83
N GLU A 130 10.16 -0.81 -20.11
CA GLU A 130 8.93 -0.50 -20.88
C GLU A 130 7.77 -1.39 -20.39
N TRP A 131 6.82 -0.82 -19.64
CA TRP A 131 5.55 -1.48 -19.27
C TRP A 131 4.37 -0.52 -19.44
N GLY A 132 3.31 -1.00 -20.09
CA GLY A 132 2.13 -0.22 -20.47
C GLY A 132 1.07 -0.12 -19.36
N ILE A 133 0.25 0.93 -19.46
CA ILE A 133 -0.72 1.40 -18.47
C ILE A 133 -2.13 0.88 -18.82
N ALA A 134 -2.91 0.51 -17.81
CA ALA A 134 -4.36 0.33 -17.92
C ALA A 134 -5.08 1.47 -17.17
N THR A 135 -6.10 2.06 -17.80
CA THR A 135 -6.84 3.23 -17.28
C THR A 135 -8.04 2.78 -16.43
N PRO A 136 -8.26 3.33 -15.21
CA PRO A 136 -9.42 2.98 -14.40
C PRO A 136 -10.65 3.87 -14.67
N GLU A 137 -11.80 3.37 -14.20
CA GLU A 137 -13.17 3.86 -14.41
C GLU A 137 -13.59 4.92 -13.36
N LEU A 138 -14.40 5.92 -13.79
CA LEU A 138 -14.78 7.13 -13.06
C LEU A 138 -15.42 6.93 -11.65
N ALA A 139 -15.12 7.87 -10.76
CA ALA A 139 -15.54 7.94 -9.36
C ALA A 139 -17.03 8.35 -9.16
N PRO A 140 -17.72 7.86 -8.11
CA PRO A 140 -19.05 8.32 -7.70
C PRO A 140 -19.08 9.71 -7.08
N ILE A 141 -20.28 10.29 -7.10
CA ILE A 141 -20.59 11.67 -6.71
C ILE A 141 -20.55 11.83 -5.18
N LEU A 142 -19.53 12.52 -4.65
CA LEU A 142 -19.33 12.83 -3.22
C LEU A 142 -19.95 14.18 -2.78
N GLU A 143 -20.81 14.78 -3.62
CA GLU A 143 -21.23 16.18 -3.53
C GLU A 143 -22.01 16.58 -2.27
N GLU A 144 -22.52 15.62 -1.49
CA GLU A 144 -23.41 15.89 -0.34
C GLU A 144 -22.69 16.16 0.99
N LEU A 145 -21.36 15.94 1.09
CA LEU A 145 -20.62 16.14 2.34
C LEU A 145 -20.02 17.55 2.45
N PRO A 146 -20.07 18.19 3.63
CA PRO A 146 -19.38 19.46 3.85
C PRO A 146 -17.86 19.25 3.93
N MET A 147 -17.11 20.27 3.55
CA MET A 147 -15.65 20.32 3.74
C MET A 147 -15.29 20.46 5.22
N PRO A 148 -14.19 19.85 5.71
CA PRO A 148 -13.18 19.06 4.98
C PRO A 148 -13.54 17.56 4.88
N ARG A 149 -14.69 17.13 5.41
CA ARG A 149 -15.09 15.72 5.47
C ARG A 149 -15.21 15.10 4.08
N ARG A 150 -15.68 15.85 3.09
CA ARG A 150 -15.76 15.39 1.70
C ARG A 150 -14.39 14.97 1.16
N ALA A 151 -13.37 15.83 1.27
CA ALA A 151 -12.01 15.51 0.81
C ALA A 151 -11.39 14.30 1.54
N ILE A 152 -11.67 14.14 2.84
CA ILE A 152 -11.22 12.96 3.59
C ILE A 152 -11.88 11.67 3.09
N GLU A 153 -13.18 11.71 2.75
CA GLU A 153 -13.87 10.57 2.16
C GLU A 153 -13.42 10.28 0.72
N GLU A 154 -13.12 11.33 -0.05
CA GLU A 154 -12.55 11.25 -1.39
C GLU A 154 -11.19 10.55 -1.39
N LEU A 155 -10.27 10.99 -0.52
CA LEU A 155 -8.98 10.31 -0.31
C LEU A 155 -9.19 8.82 0.00
N GLY A 156 -10.10 8.50 0.92
CA GLY A 156 -10.39 7.11 1.29
C GLY A 156 -10.88 6.27 0.12
N GLN A 157 -11.74 6.83 -0.73
CA GLN A 157 -12.22 6.17 -1.94
C GLN A 157 -11.09 5.97 -2.95
N LEU A 158 -10.24 6.97 -3.17
CA LEU A 158 -9.11 6.91 -4.10
C LEU A 158 -8.08 5.86 -3.66
N LEU A 159 -7.69 5.88 -2.38
CA LEU A 159 -6.78 4.88 -1.81
C LEU A 159 -7.33 3.45 -1.97
N VAL A 160 -8.62 3.23 -1.75
CA VAL A 160 -9.19 1.88 -1.90
C VAL A 160 -9.25 1.46 -3.36
N ARG A 161 -9.71 2.32 -4.26
CA ARG A 161 -9.97 1.90 -5.65
C ARG A 161 -8.72 1.89 -6.53
N HIS A 162 -7.85 2.88 -6.35
CA HIS A 162 -6.71 3.11 -7.24
C HIS A 162 -5.41 2.57 -6.68
N VAL A 163 -5.30 2.42 -5.35
CA VAL A 163 -4.11 1.85 -4.72
C VAL A 163 -4.37 0.41 -4.26
N ARG A 164 -5.31 0.20 -3.33
CA ARG A 164 -5.56 -1.12 -2.72
C ARG A 164 -5.98 -2.16 -3.75
N ASP A 165 -7.08 -1.90 -4.45
CA ASP A 165 -7.68 -2.87 -5.35
C ASP A 165 -6.76 -3.17 -6.54
N VAL A 166 -6.10 -2.13 -7.08
CA VAL A 166 -5.08 -2.29 -8.14
C VAL A 166 -3.88 -3.09 -7.63
N ALA A 167 -3.37 -2.84 -6.42
CA ALA A 167 -2.24 -3.60 -5.87
C ALA A 167 -2.58 -5.09 -5.68
N ILE A 168 -3.80 -5.42 -5.24
CA ILE A 168 -4.29 -6.80 -5.14
C ILE A 168 -4.33 -7.45 -6.53
N GLN A 169 -4.90 -6.76 -7.52
CA GLN A 169 -4.96 -7.25 -8.90
C GLN A 169 -3.56 -7.45 -9.49
N SER A 170 -2.66 -6.48 -9.30
CA SER A 170 -1.25 -6.54 -9.71
C SER A 170 -0.54 -7.75 -9.12
N CYS A 171 -0.79 -8.06 -7.84
CA CYS A 171 -0.26 -9.26 -7.19
C CYS A 171 -0.88 -10.56 -7.73
N ASP A 172 -2.20 -10.57 -7.98
CA ASP A 172 -2.89 -11.76 -8.50
C ASP A 172 -2.47 -12.12 -9.92
N LEU A 173 -2.18 -11.11 -10.76
CA LEU A 173 -1.61 -11.32 -12.09
C LEU A 173 -0.30 -12.12 -12.04
N GLN A 174 0.45 -12.04 -10.93
CA GLN A 174 1.70 -12.80 -10.74
C GLN A 174 1.47 -14.28 -10.47
N LEU A 175 0.26 -14.65 -10.03
CA LEU A 175 -0.14 -16.03 -9.77
C LEU A 175 -0.62 -16.74 -11.04
N LEU A 176 -0.87 -16.01 -12.13
CA LEU A 176 -1.32 -16.59 -13.39
C LEU A 176 -0.23 -17.52 -13.97
N PRO A 177 -0.59 -18.73 -14.45
CA PRO A 177 0.39 -19.69 -14.98
C PRO A 177 1.27 -19.15 -16.11
N HIS A 178 0.74 -18.19 -16.87
CA HIS A 178 1.39 -17.59 -18.03
C HIS A 178 2.15 -16.29 -17.72
N SER A 179 2.06 -15.75 -16.50
CA SER A 179 2.79 -14.53 -16.15
C SER A 179 4.30 -14.73 -16.23
N GLN A 180 4.98 -13.88 -17.01
CA GLN A 180 6.42 -13.99 -17.30
C GLN A 180 7.26 -12.91 -16.61
N THR A 181 6.63 -12.12 -15.74
CA THR A 181 7.33 -11.13 -14.93
C THR A 181 8.41 -11.81 -14.06
N PRO A 182 9.44 -11.07 -13.65
CA PRO A 182 10.45 -11.57 -12.70
C PRO A 182 9.81 -12.07 -11.41
N LEU A 183 8.85 -11.29 -10.88
CA LEU A 183 8.05 -11.59 -9.70
C LEU A 183 7.32 -12.94 -9.81
N ALA A 184 6.57 -13.16 -10.88
CA ALA A 184 5.85 -14.42 -11.12
C ALA A 184 6.80 -15.62 -11.28
N LYS A 185 7.93 -15.44 -11.98
CA LYS A 185 8.96 -16.49 -12.11
C LYS A 185 9.57 -16.84 -10.75
N ARG A 186 9.87 -15.83 -9.92
CA ARG A 186 10.41 -16.02 -8.57
C ARG A 186 9.41 -16.74 -7.68
N TRP A 187 8.17 -16.27 -7.61
CA TRP A 187 7.11 -16.91 -6.82
C TRP A 187 6.94 -18.37 -7.24
N ARG A 188 6.89 -18.67 -8.54
CA ARG A 188 6.81 -20.06 -9.04
C ARG A 188 8.03 -20.90 -8.64
N ARG A 189 9.25 -20.38 -8.79
CA ARG A 189 10.48 -21.09 -8.36
C ARG A 189 10.48 -21.38 -6.86
N ALA A 190 10.05 -20.42 -6.06
CA ALA A 190 9.98 -20.56 -4.62
C ALA A 190 8.84 -21.47 -4.14
N ALA A 191 7.82 -21.71 -4.98
CA ALA A 191 6.77 -22.68 -4.69
C ALA A 191 7.23 -24.15 -4.85
N VAL A 192 8.29 -24.43 -5.62
CA VAL A 192 8.76 -25.80 -5.93
C VAL A 192 9.21 -26.61 -4.70
N PRO A 193 9.93 -26.05 -3.70
CA PRO A 193 10.54 -26.87 -2.64
C PRO A 193 9.70 -27.11 -1.37
N PHE A 194 8.49 -26.53 -1.20
CA PHE A 194 7.89 -26.41 0.14
C PHE A 194 6.48 -27.02 0.29
N HIS A 195 6.36 -27.94 1.27
CA HIS A 195 5.11 -28.44 1.84
C HIS A 195 4.82 -27.68 3.16
N GLY A 196 3.73 -26.88 3.23
CA GLY A 196 3.22 -26.29 4.50
C GLY A 196 3.36 -24.77 4.73
N LYS A 197 2.89 -23.90 3.82
CA LYS A 197 2.85 -22.42 4.00
C LYS A 197 1.57 -21.78 3.41
N VAL A 198 1.29 -20.53 3.82
CA VAL A 198 0.04 -19.76 3.57
C VAL A 198 -0.17 -19.48 2.06
N PRO A 199 -1.38 -19.69 1.49
CA PRO A 199 -1.70 -19.30 0.12
C PRO A 199 -1.53 -17.80 -0.13
N PRO A 200 -0.89 -17.38 -1.25
CA PRO A 200 -0.80 -15.96 -1.61
C PRO A 200 -2.16 -15.26 -1.65
N GLN A 201 -3.23 -15.95 -2.04
CA GLN A 201 -4.58 -15.38 -2.10
C GLN A 201 -5.09 -14.90 -0.73
N VAL A 202 -4.59 -15.48 0.35
CA VAL A 202 -4.88 -15.11 1.73
C VAL A 202 -3.96 -13.99 2.19
N LEU A 203 -2.65 -14.07 1.86
CA LEU A 203 -1.67 -13.07 2.29
C LEU A 203 -1.79 -11.72 1.55
N ILE A 204 -1.99 -11.75 0.24
CA ILE A 204 -2.01 -10.56 -0.63
C ILE A 204 -2.91 -9.44 -0.07
N PRO A 205 -4.22 -9.67 0.15
CA PRO A 205 -5.10 -8.58 0.61
C PRO A 205 -4.68 -8.05 1.98
N ASP A 206 -4.19 -8.89 2.88
CA ASP A 206 -3.81 -8.45 4.22
C ASP A 206 -2.47 -7.68 4.23
N CYS A 207 -1.49 -8.09 3.41
CA CYS A 207 -0.25 -7.33 3.24
C CYS A 207 -0.51 -5.95 2.63
N VAL A 208 -1.43 -5.88 1.65
CA VAL A 208 -1.86 -4.62 1.04
C VAL A 208 -2.58 -3.75 2.08
N ASP A 209 -3.53 -4.33 2.81
CA ASP A 209 -4.30 -3.63 3.86
C ASP A 209 -3.38 -3.10 4.97
N GLU A 210 -2.42 -3.91 5.44
CA GLU A 210 -1.44 -3.49 6.44
C GLU A 210 -0.56 -2.34 5.93
N THR A 211 -0.21 -2.35 4.63
CA THR A 211 0.60 -1.30 4.03
C THR A 211 -0.15 0.04 3.98
N ILE A 212 -1.42 0.02 3.57
CA ILE A 212 -2.26 1.22 3.57
C ILE A 212 -2.52 1.69 5.00
N PHE A 213 -2.76 0.76 5.93
CA PHE A 213 -2.93 1.10 7.33
C PHE A 213 -1.67 1.75 7.92
N ALA A 214 -0.48 1.22 7.64
CA ALA A 214 0.79 1.81 8.07
C ALA A 214 1.01 3.21 7.47
N PHE A 215 0.65 3.41 6.20
CA PHE A 215 0.69 4.71 5.54
C PHE A 215 -0.22 5.73 6.24
N LEU A 216 -1.49 5.39 6.44
CA LEU A 216 -2.45 6.26 7.13
C LEU A 216 -2.05 6.53 8.58
N ARG A 217 -1.52 5.52 9.28
CA ARG A 217 -1.02 5.68 10.65
C ARG A 217 0.19 6.63 10.72
N ALA A 218 1.09 6.58 9.74
CA ALA A 218 2.22 7.51 9.67
C ALA A 218 1.74 8.96 9.48
N ILE A 219 0.65 9.17 8.74
CA ILE A 219 -0.02 10.48 8.62
C ILE A 219 -0.67 10.87 9.95
N ASP A 220 -1.46 9.98 10.55
CA ASP A 220 -2.15 10.20 11.84
C ASP A 220 -1.17 10.60 12.96
N GLN A 221 0.05 10.08 12.93
CA GLN A 221 1.12 10.38 13.88
C GLN A 221 1.93 11.64 13.53
N GLY A 222 1.64 12.29 12.40
CA GLY A 222 2.40 13.45 11.91
C GLY A 222 3.82 13.12 11.42
N ILE A 223 4.14 11.84 11.21
CA ILE A 223 5.41 11.39 10.63
C ILE A 223 5.41 11.77 9.15
N LEU A 224 4.37 11.37 8.41
CA LEU A 224 4.12 11.81 7.05
C LEU A 224 3.13 12.98 7.06
N ARG A 225 3.65 14.21 7.08
CA ARG A 225 2.83 15.43 7.02
C ARG A 225 2.35 15.70 5.60
N LEU A 226 1.32 14.97 5.22
CA LEU A 226 0.71 15.07 3.90
C LEU A 226 -0.51 15.99 3.91
N SER A 227 -0.67 16.72 2.81
CA SER A 227 -1.92 17.38 2.44
C SER A 227 -2.47 16.75 1.17
N PHE A 228 -3.79 16.72 1.05
CA PHE A 228 -4.50 16.20 -0.12
C PHE A 228 -5.29 17.30 -0.78
N THR A 229 -5.18 17.44 -2.10
CA THR A 229 -6.01 18.34 -2.90
C THR A 229 -7.13 17.54 -3.54
N ALA A 230 -8.37 17.84 -3.15
CA ALA A 230 -9.56 17.19 -3.70
C ALA A 230 -9.86 17.68 -5.12
N GLU A 231 -10.73 16.98 -5.86
CA GLU A 231 -11.21 17.36 -7.21
C GLU A 231 -11.76 18.80 -7.26
N SER A 232 -12.32 19.28 -6.14
CA SER A 232 -12.79 20.66 -6.01
C SER A 232 -11.69 21.74 -6.07
N GLY A 233 -10.41 21.32 -6.00
CA GLY A 233 -9.24 22.19 -5.85
C GLY A 233 -8.94 22.60 -4.41
N GLU A 234 -9.76 22.20 -3.44
CA GLU A 234 -9.51 22.48 -2.02
C GLU A 234 -8.47 21.50 -1.44
N THR A 235 -7.45 22.07 -0.79
CA THR A 235 -6.39 21.31 -0.11
C THR A 235 -6.70 21.16 1.38
N VAL A 236 -6.58 19.94 1.90
CA VAL A 236 -6.75 19.62 3.32
C VAL A 236 -5.46 19.04 3.91
N ASP A 237 -5.07 19.56 5.07
CA ASP A 237 -4.00 18.97 5.89
C ASP A 237 -4.51 17.67 6.52
N LEU A 238 -3.93 16.53 6.12
CA LEU A 238 -4.42 15.22 6.53
C LEU A 238 -4.12 14.91 7.99
N VAL A 239 -3.05 15.48 8.56
CA VAL A 239 -2.73 15.31 9.98
C VAL A 239 -3.79 16.03 10.83
N LYS A 240 -4.07 17.29 10.47
CA LYS A 240 -5.02 18.13 11.19
C LYS A 240 -6.46 17.66 11.02
N GLU A 241 -6.88 17.40 9.79
CA GLU A 241 -8.27 17.08 9.48
C GLU A 241 -8.60 15.59 9.62
N GLY A 242 -7.58 14.71 9.50
CA GLY A 242 -7.70 13.28 9.82
C GLY A 242 -7.85 13.00 11.31
N ARG A 243 -7.33 13.90 12.18
CA ARG A 243 -7.47 13.85 13.64
C ARG A 243 -6.97 12.56 14.29
N GLY A 244 -6.03 11.87 13.65
CA GLY A 244 -5.51 10.59 14.14
C GLY A 244 -6.42 9.40 13.89
N GLU A 245 -7.43 9.53 13.02
CA GLU A 245 -8.49 8.53 12.80
C GLU A 245 -8.50 7.99 11.36
N LEU A 246 -7.53 8.31 10.51
CA LEU A 246 -7.52 7.85 9.12
C LEU A 246 -7.37 6.33 9.03
N GLY A 247 -6.44 5.75 9.80
CA GLY A 247 -6.26 4.31 9.88
C GLY A 247 -7.52 3.59 10.40
N ALA A 248 -8.19 4.16 11.40
CA ALA A 248 -9.43 3.62 11.95
C ALA A 248 -10.59 3.66 10.93
N ARG A 249 -10.73 4.78 10.20
CA ARG A 249 -11.71 4.92 9.11
C ARG A 249 -11.49 3.91 8.00
N TYR A 250 -10.24 3.56 7.72
CA TYR A 250 -9.91 2.53 6.74
C TYR A 250 -10.30 1.13 7.23
N MET A 251 -9.91 0.75 8.45
CA MET A 251 -10.04 -0.63 8.95
C MET A 251 -11.41 -1.01 9.52
N ALA A 252 -12.22 -0.03 9.95
CA ALA A 252 -13.53 -0.29 10.54
C ALA A 252 -14.43 -1.19 9.66
N SER A 253 -15.32 -1.97 10.27
CA SER A 253 -16.25 -2.86 9.56
C SER A 253 -17.17 -2.14 8.58
N SER A 254 -17.49 -0.87 8.85
CA SER A 254 -18.18 0.04 7.92
C SER A 254 -17.26 1.11 7.33
N GLY A 255 -15.95 0.85 7.37
CA GLY A 255 -14.89 1.76 6.95
C GLY A 255 -14.70 1.79 5.44
N TRP A 256 -13.66 2.49 4.99
CA TRP A 256 -13.40 2.73 3.57
C TRP A 256 -13.21 1.44 2.78
N ARG A 257 -12.45 0.46 3.31
CA ARG A 257 -12.23 -0.81 2.62
C ARG A 257 -13.56 -1.55 2.38
N ALA A 258 -14.43 -1.61 3.38
CA ALA A 258 -15.73 -2.24 3.26
C ALA A 258 -16.69 -1.49 2.34
N LYS A 259 -16.59 -0.15 2.32
CA LYS A 259 -17.49 0.71 1.55
C LYS A 259 -17.12 0.82 0.08
N TYR A 260 -15.83 0.89 -0.24
CA TYR A 260 -15.35 1.27 -1.56
C TYR A 260 -14.66 0.17 -2.35
N SER A 261 -14.22 -0.92 -1.68
CA SER A 261 -13.46 -1.97 -2.36
C SER A 261 -14.34 -2.82 -3.27
N LYS A 262 -13.79 -3.17 -4.43
CA LYS A 262 -14.30 -4.19 -5.35
C LYS A 262 -13.53 -5.51 -5.23
N GLU A 263 -12.43 -5.52 -4.49
CA GLU A 263 -11.58 -6.69 -4.28
C GLU A 263 -11.93 -7.43 -2.99
N ARG A 264 -11.38 -8.65 -2.86
CA ARG A 264 -11.53 -9.43 -1.63
C ARG A 264 -10.89 -8.73 -0.43
N PHE A 265 -11.52 -8.86 0.73
CA PHE A 265 -10.98 -8.48 2.03
C PHE A 265 -11.60 -9.35 3.13
N VAL A 266 -11.00 -9.35 4.31
CA VAL A 266 -11.54 -10.03 5.49
C VAL A 266 -11.88 -8.99 6.56
N ASP A 267 -13.13 -9.00 7.00
CA ASP A 267 -13.58 -8.20 8.15
C ASP A 267 -13.42 -9.01 9.44
N ASP A 268 -12.19 -9.03 9.96
CA ASP A 268 -11.87 -9.70 11.24
C ASP A 268 -12.61 -9.08 12.45
N PHE A 269 -13.29 -7.93 12.29
CA PHE A 269 -14.05 -7.25 13.34
C PHE A 269 -15.57 -7.45 13.23
N ALA A 270 -16.07 -8.09 12.17
CA ALA A 270 -17.51 -8.28 11.96
C ALA A 270 -18.19 -8.94 13.17
N GLU A 271 -17.55 -9.95 13.77
CA GLU A 271 -18.08 -10.67 14.93
C GLU A 271 -18.15 -9.81 16.20
N LEU A 272 -17.25 -8.83 16.35
CA LEU A 272 -17.19 -7.95 17.53
C LEU A 272 -18.31 -6.90 17.53
N SER A 273 -18.90 -6.59 16.37
CA SER A 273 -19.99 -5.63 16.23
C SER A 273 -21.38 -6.20 16.58
N SER A 274 -21.46 -7.51 16.79
CA SER A 274 -22.71 -8.25 17.05
C SER A 274 -22.95 -8.62 18.52
N ALA A 275 -22.06 -8.19 19.42
CA ALA A 275 -22.11 -8.41 20.87
C ALA A 275 -22.47 -7.12 21.61
#